data_AF-A0AA40G6A8-F1
#
_entry.id   AF-A0AA40G6A8-F1
#
_cell.length_a   1.000
_cell.length_b   1.000
_cell.length_c   1.000
_cell.angle_alpha   90.00
_cell.angle_beta   90.00
_cell.angle_gamma   90.00
#
_symmetry.space_group_name_H-M   'P 1'
#
loop_
_entity.id
_entity.type
_entity.pdbx_description
1 polymer ?
#
loop_
_entity_poly.entity_id
_entity_poly.type
_entity_poly.pdbx_seq_one_letter_code
_entity_poly.pdbx_strand_id
1 'polypeptide(L)'
;MVFEYMPTGLWEIIRDNDILLTPVQIKIYTKMILEGIAYIHRKNILHRDLKPANLLINEKGILKIADFGLGRLLWKNITKPYSHQIATRWYRAPELLYGARYYTSAIDMWSIGCIFGELLNKSPLFPGETDIEQLAIVLKYLGSPTLETWPDLSILPDYNKITFPYHKGIVWEKIIEDTEPEAVDLISKILIYNSSKRLSANEALCHTYFHVKPYISSKHLIKSQTSHRYQIKEKEINTNIQVTILFKNLLSIV
;
A
#
# COMPACT_ATOMS: atom_id res chain seq x y z
N MET A 1 -0.84 8.81 22.02
CA MET A 1 -1.81 9.32 21.03
C MET A 1 -3.11 8.55 21.21
N VAL A 2 -4.27 9.18 21.05
CA VAL A 2 -5.58 8.52 21.14
C VAL A 2 -6.27 8.67 19.80
N PHE A 3 -6.71 7.56 19.22
CA PHE A 3 -7.38 7.49 17.92
C PHE A 3 -8.67 6.66 18.02
N GLU A 4 -9.50 6.72 16.98
CA GLU A 4 -10.64 5.82 16.87
C GLU A 4 -10.18 4.35 16.79
N TYR A 5 -11.00 3.45 17.34
CA TYR A 5 -10.72 2.02 17.28
C TYR A 5 -11.14 1.45 15.92
N MET A 6 -10.24 0.70 15.29
CA MET A 6 -10.48 -0.01 14.04
C MET A 6 -10.27 -1.51 14.31
N PRO A 7 -11.31 -2.35 14.25
CA PRO A 7 -11.25 -3.77 14.63
C PRO A 7 -10.42 -4.63 13.67
N THR A 8 -10.21 -4.23 12.41
CA THR A 8 -9.43 -5.03 11.46
C THR A 8 -8.73 -4.11 10.45
N GLY A 9 -7.94 -4.69 9.56
CA GLY A 9 -7.26 -4.00 8.47
C GLY A 9 -7.28 -4.81 7.19
N LEU A 10 -6.83 -4.17 6.11
CA LEU A 10 -6.80 -4.80 4.80
C LEU A 10 -5.78 -5.95 4.77
N TRP A 11 -4.73 -5.88 5.58
CA TRP A 11 -3.75 -6.96 5.70
C TRP A 11 -4.37 -8.26 6.23
N GLU A 12 -5.17 -8.17 7.29
CA GLU A 12 -5.88 -9.32 7.85
C GLU A 12 -6.85 -9.90 6.82
N ILE A 13 -7.60 -9.05 6.12
CA ILE A 13 -8.55 -9.46 5.07
C ILE A 13 -7.85 -10.18 3.90
N ILE A 14 -6.70 -9.69 3.44
CA ILE A 14 -5.97 -10.29 2.30
C ILE A 14 -5.42 -11.68 2.69
N ARG A 15 -5.00 -11.86 3.94
CA ARG A 15 -4.36 -13.10 4.42
C ARG A 15 -5.34 -14.16 4.90
N ASP A 16 -6.58 -13.79 5.14
CA ASP A 16 -7.61 -14.73 5.55
C ASP A 16 -8.07 -15.56 4.34
N ASN A 17 -7.69 -16.84 4.32
CA ASN A 17 -8.04 -17.77 3.24
C ASN A 17 -9.55 -18.03 3.15
N ASP A 18 -10.30 -17.80 4.24
CA ASP A 18 -11.74 -17.96 4.28
C ASP A 18 -12.47 -16.72 3.68
N ILE A 19 -11.75 -15.61 3.48
CA ILE A 19 -12.28 -14.38 2.88
C ILE A 19 -11.84 -14.29 1.41
N LEU A 20 -12.81 -14.41 0.50
CA LEU A 20 -12.62 -14.09 -0.92
C LEU A 20 -13.27 -12.74 -1.23
N LEU A 21 -12.46 -11.72 -1.48
CA LEU A 21 -12.95 -10.43 -1.96
C LEU A 21 -13.56 -10.59 -3.36
N THR A 22 -14.81 -10.18 -3.50
CA THR A 22 -15.46 -10.05 -4.80
C THR A 22 -14.87 -8.87 -5.59
N PRO A 23 -14.97 -8.86 -6.93
CA PRO A 23 -14.51 -7.74 -7.75
C PRO A 23 -15.09 -6.38 -7.31
N VAL A 24 -16.35 -6.35 -6.87
CA VAL A 24 -17.00 -5.15 -6.31
C VAL A 24 -16.30 -4.67 -5.04
N GLN A 25 -15.94 -5.58 -4.14
CA GLN A 25 -15.26 -5.24 -2.89
C GLN A 25 -13.86 -4.70 -3.14
N ILE A 26 -13.10 -5.32 -4.04
CA ILE A 26 -11.79 -4.81 -4.46
C ILE A 26 -11.95 -3.39 -5.02
N LYS A 27 -12.90 -3.19 -5.93
CA LYS A 27 -13.21 -1.87 -6.50
C LYS A 27 -13.58 -0.84 -5.43
N ILE A 28 -14.35 -1.22 -4.40
CA ILE A 28 -14.68 -0.35 -3.26
C ILE A 28 -13.44 0.04 -2.46
N TYR A 29 -12.61 -0.93 -2.06
CA TYR A 29 -11.43 -0.64 -1.25
C TYR A 29 -10.40 0.18 -2.02
N THR A 30 -10.13 -0.15 -3.28
CA THR A 30 -9.26 0.67 -4.15
C THR A 30 -9.78 2.09 -4.25
N LYS A 31 -11.10 2.30 -4.41
CA LYS A 31 -11.69 3.63 -4.44
C LYS A 31 -11.50 4.39 -3.11
N MET A 32 -11.78 3.75 -1.97
CA MET A 32 -11.61 4.39 -0.65
C MET A 32 -10.16 4.80 -0.38
N ILE A 33 -9.20 3.95 -0.78
CA ILE A 33 -7.75 4.26 -0.68
C ILE A 33 -7.41 5.48 -1.54
N LEU A 34 -7.85 5.51 -2.79
CA LEU A 34 -7.61 6.61 -3.71
C LEU A 34 -8.27 7.92 -3.23
N GLU A 35 -9.50 7.87 -2.73
CA GLU A 35 -10.20 9.05 -2.16
C GLU A 35 -9.45 9.63 -0.95
N GLY A 36 -8.98 8.76 -0.05
CA GLY A 36 -8.17 9.16 1.10
C GLY A 36 -6.84 9.79 0.68
N ILE A 37 -6.15 9.18 -0.28
CA ILE A 37 -4.86 9.70 -0.76
C ILE A 37 -5.00 10.98 -1.57
N ALA A 38 -6.02 11.09 -2.42
CA ALA A 38 -6.38 12.33 -3.11
C ALA A 38 -6.55 13.48 -2.12
N TYR A 39 -7.23 13.24 -1.00
CA TYR A 39 -7.40 14.24 0.06
C TYR A 39 -6.06 14.67 0.68
N ILE A 40 -5.21 13.70 1.05
CA ILE A 40 -3.92 13.94 1.71
C ILE A 40 -2.95 14.65 0.77
N HIS A 41 -2.87 14.23 -0.50
CA HIS A 41 -2.04 14.85 -1.53
C HIS A 41 -2.47 16.29 -1.83
N ARG A 42 -3.78 16.58 -1.86
CA ARG A 42 -4.29 17.96 -1.99
C ARG A 42 -3.87 18.87 -0.83
N LYS A 43 -3.59 18.30 0.34
CA LYS A 43 -3.02 19.01 1.50
C LYS A 43 -1.49 19.08 1.47
N ASN A 44 -0.85 18.70 0.36
CA ASN A 44 0.60 18.62 0.20
C ASN A 44 1.25 17.70 1.24
N ILE A 45 0.61 16.60 1.59
CA ILE A 45 1.18 15.58 2.50
C ILE A 45 1.49 14.33 1.67
N LEU A 46 2.66 13.75 1.91
CA LEU A 46 3.07 12.43 1.42
C LEU A 46 2.87 11.42 2.55
N HIS A 47 2.30 10.25 2.26
CA HIS A 47 2.14 9.19 3.25
C HIS A 47 3.43 8.44 3.50
N ARG A 48 4.13 8.01 2.43
CA ARG A 48 5.47 7.38 2.43
C ARG A 48 5.58 5.98 3.06
N ASP A 49 4.50 5.44 3.60
CA ASP A 49 4.45 4.07 4.13
C ASP A 49 3.10 3.39 3.87
N LEU A 50 2.58 3.51 2.64
CA LEU A 50 1.35 2.81 2.28
C LEU A 50 1.63 1.32 2.11
N LYS A 51 0.86 0.52 2.84
CA LYS A 51 0.84 -0.96 2.84
C LYS A 51 -0.47 -1.42 3.45
N PRO A 52 -0.92 -2.66 3.21
CA PRO A 52 -2.20 -3.13 3.73
C PRO A 52 -2.33 -3.03 5.25
N ALA A 53 -1.24 -3.18 6.00
CA ALA A 53 -1.23 -3.06 7.47
C ALA A 53 -1.54 -1.63 7.96
N ASN A 54 -1.37 -0.61 7.11
CA ASN A 54 -1.70 0.79 7.41
C ASN A 54 -3.08 1.20 6.86
N LEU A 55 -3.88 0.24 6.36
CA LEU A 55 -5.21 0.46 5.83
C LEU A 55 -6.22 -0.25 6.74
N LEU A 56 -6.76 0.49 7.69
CA LEU A 56 -7.62 -0.05 8.75
C LEU A 56 -9.09 0.01 8.34
N ILE A 57 -9.90 -0.93 8.81
CA ILE A 57 -11.32 -1.06 8.42
C ILE A 57 -12.19 -1.11 9.68
N ASN A 58 -13.22 -0.27 9.71
CA ASN A 58 -14.15 -0.23 10.84
C ASN A 58 -15.28 -1.26 10.75
N GLU A 59 -16.10 -1.37 11.79
CA GLU A 59 -17.24 -2.31 11.86
C GLU A 59 -18.27 -2.12 10.71
N LYS A 60 -18.31 -0.92 10.12
CA LYS A 60 -19.17 -0.60 8.98
C LYS A 60 -18.52 -0.94 7.63
N GLY A 61 -17.30 -1.49 7.63
CA GLY A 61 -16.51 -1.77 6.44
C GLY A 61 -15.81 -0.56 5.83
N ILE A 62 -15.81 0.60 6.51
CA ILE A 62 -15.19 1.82 6.00
C ILE A 62 -13.68 1.74 6.25
N LEU A 63 -12.91 1.84 5.17
CA LEU A 63 -11.46 1.88 5.19
C LEU A 63 -10.95 3.29 5.56
N LYS A 64 -9.91 3.35 6.39
CA LYS A 64 -9.17 4.57 6.73
C LYS A 64 -7.67 4.32 6.67
N ILE A 65 -6.96 5.33 6.18
CA ILE A 65 -5.50 5.33 6.11
C ILE A 65 -4.95 5.72 7.48
N ALA A 66 -4.01 4.92 8.00
CA ALA A 66 -3.39 5.08 9.30
C ALA A 66 -1.86 5.18 9.19
N ASP A 67 -1.22 5.51 10.31
CA ASP A 67 0.24 5.60 10.47
C ASP A 67 0.96 6.60 9.55
N PHE A 68 0.85 7.87 9.91
CA PHE A 68 1.59 8.97 9.29
C PHE A 68 2.97 9.20 9.92
N GLY A 69 3.55 8.21 10.64
CA GLY A 69 4.85 8.36 11.31
C GLY A 69 6.00 8.71 10.35
N LEU A 70 5.93 8.19 9.13
CA LEU A 70 6.85 8.52 8.03
C LEU A 70 6.34 9.63 7.10
N GLY A 71 5.14 10.14 7.36
CA GLY A 71 4.50 11.17 6.55
C GLY A 71 5.28 12.49 6.57
N ARG A 72 5.28 13.22 5.46
CA ARG A 72 6.00 14.49 5.31
C ARG A 72 5.23 15.48 4.43
N LEU A 73 5.39 16.77 4.70
CA LEU A 73 4.93 17.81 3.79
C LEU A 73 5.75 17.79 2.51
N LEU A 74 5.07 17.85 1.37
CA LEU A 74 5.68 18.10 0.08
C LEU A 74 6.17 19.55 0.06
N TRP A 75 7.48 19.74 -0.10
CA TRP A 75 8.05 21.09 -0.17
C TRP A 75 7.68 21.72 -1.51
N LYS A 76 7.10 22.93 -1.46
CA LYS A 76 6.76 23.70 -2.67
C LYS A 76 7.99 23.98 -3.54
N ASN A 77 9.17 24.10 -2.93
CA ASN A 77 10.46 24.18 -3.60
C ASN A 77 11.24 22.90 -3.31
N ILE A 78 11.57 22.14 -4.36
CA ILE A 78 12.36 20.88 -4.32
C ILE A 78 13.82 21.20 -3.96
N THR A 79 14.03 21.73 -2.76
CA THR A 79 15.32 22.27 -2.30
C THR A 79 15.90 21.44 -1.18
N LYS A 80 15.09 20.59 -0.54
CA LYS A 80 15.52 19.71 0.53
C LYS A 80 15.40 18.26 0.08
N PRO A 81 16.41 17.42 0.34
CA PRO A 81 16.33 16.00 0.05
C PRO A 81 15.45 15.29 1.09
N TYR A 82 14.80 14.21 0.67
CA TYR A 82 14.09 13.30 1.56
C TYR A 82 14.87 11.98 1.76
N SER A 83 14.58 11.24 2.84
CA SER A 83 15.07 9.87 3.02
C SER A 83 14.48 8.91 1.98
N HIS A 84 15.31 8.06 1.37
CA HIS A 84 14.93 7.08 0.34
C HIS A 84 14.59 5.69 0.93
N GLN A 85 15.21 5.30 2.05
CA GLN A 85 14.90 4.07 2.80
C GLN A 85 13.64 4.25 3.64
N ILE A 86 12.51 4.33 2.96
CA ILE A 86 11.16 4.46 3.52
C ILE A 86 10.22 3.46 2.87
N ALA A 87 9.03 3.28 3.45
CA ALA A 87 8.07 2.24 3.09
C ALA A 87 8.57 0.81 3.33
N THR A 88 7.64 -0.09 3.65
CA THR A 88 7.86 -1.53 3.50
C THR A 88 8.24 -1.84 2.06
N ARG A 89 9.29 -2.67 1.89
CA ARG A 89 10.00 -2.86 0.61
C ARG A 89 9.10 -3.28 -0.55
N TRP A 90 8.13 -4.15 -0.31
CA TRP A 90 7.24 -4.68 -1.35
C TRP A 90 6.40 -3.61 -2.07
N TYR A 91 6.18 -2.47 -1.41
CA TYR A 91 5.36 -1.36 -1.92
C TYR A 91 6.22 -0.15 -2.30
N ARG A 92 7.55 -0.28 -2.31
CA ARG A 92 8.49 0.80 -2.58
C ARG A 92 8.62 1.04 -4.09
N ALA A 93 8.51 2.31 -4.49
CA ALA A 93 8.64 2.72 -5.88
C ALA A 93 10.07 2.54 -6.43
N PRO A 94 10.23 2.25 -7.73
CA PRO A 94 11.54 1.96 -8.33
C PRO A 94 12.53 3.12 -8.21
N GLU A 95 12.07 4.37 -8.28
CA GLU A 95 12.92 5.55 -8.07
C GLU A 95 13.55 5.57 -6.67
N LEU A 96 12.83 5.10 -5.65
CA LEU A 96 13.35 5.02 -4.28
C LEU A 96 14.36 3.88 -4.14
N LEU A 97 14.15 2.76 -4.87
CA LEU A 97 15.08 1.64 -4.93
C LEU A 97 16.40 2.02 -5.62
N TYR A 98 16.35 2.93 -6.59
CA TYR A 98 17.54 3.55 -7.20
C TYR A 98 18.10 4.75 -6.39
N GLY A 99 17.62 4.97 -5.17
CA GLY A 99 18.21 5.94 -4.24
C GLY A 99 17.70 7.37 -4.38
N ALA A 100 16.63 7.63 -5.14
CA ALA A 100 16.11 8.99 -5.36
C ALA A 100 15.85 9.73 -4.03
N ARG A 101 16.37 10.96 -3.95
CA ARG A 101 16.19 11.87 -2.81
C ARG A 101 15.15 12.95 -3.06
N TYR A 102 14.80 13.15 -4.33
CA TYR A 102 13.80 14.10 -4.80
C TYR A 102 12.71 13.30 -5.49
N TYR A 103 11.52 13.29 -4.90
CA TYR A 103 10.38 12.51 -5.36
C TYR A 103 9.09 13.24 -5.01
N THR A 104 8.00 12.84 -5.66
CA THR A 104 6.69 13.46 -5.56
C THR A 104 5.69 12.54 -4.86
N SER A 105 4.42 12.93 -4.82
CA SER A 105 3.30 12.08 -4.40
C SER A 105 3.11 10.81 -5.22
N ALA A 106 3.77 10.70 -6.38
CA ALA A 106 3.75 9.52 -7.23
C ALA A 106 4.34 8.25 -6.58
N ILE A 107 5.13 8.38 -5.50
CA ILE A 107 5.60 7.20 -4.74
C ILE A 107 4.45 6.51 -4.00
N ASP A 108 3.49 7.28 -3.48
CA ASP A 108 2.32 6.73 -2.79
C ASP A 108 1.42 6.04 -3.83
N MET A 109 1.32 6.58 -5.05
CA MET A 109 0.59 5.96 -6.15
C MET A 109 1.17 4.60 -6.53
N TRP A 110 2.50 4.45 -6.57
CA TRP A 110 3.12 3.15 -6.78
C TRP A 110 2.72 2.15 -5.69
N SER A 111 2.81 2.55 -4.42
CA SER A 111 2.39 1.69 -3.31
C SER A 111 0.92 1.26 -3.43
N ILE A 112 0.02 2.16 -3.83
CA ILE A 112 -1.39 1.85 -4.09
C ILE A 112 -1.53 0.85 -5.25
N GLY A 113 -0.74 1.00 -6.32
CA GLY A 113 -0.72 0.04 -7.42
C GLY A 113 -0.33 -1.36 -6.97
N CYS A 114 0.70 -1.48 -6.11
CA CYS A 114 1.10 -2.75 -5.52
C CYS A 114 0.01 -3.34 -4.62
N ILE A 115 -0.65 -2.52 -3.78
CA ILE A 115 -1.77 -2.96 -2.93
C ILE A 115 -2.97 -3.40 -3.78
N PHE A 116 -3.28 -2.67 -4.85
CA PHE A 116 -4.36 -3.04 -5.77
C PHE A 116 -4.06 -4.36 -6.48
N GLY A 117 -2.82 -4.56 -6.96
CA GLY A 117 -2.39 -5.83 -7.52
C GLY A 117 -2.47 -6.98 -6.50
N GLU A 118 -2.11 -6.73 -5.25
CA GLU A 118 -2.22 -7.72 -4.17
C GLU A 118 -3.68 -8.07 -3.84
N LEU A 119 -4.61 -7.10 -3.91
CA LEU A 119 -6.04 -7.38 -3.78
C LEU A 119 -6.57 -8.27 -4.90
N LEU A 120 -6.06 -8.10 -6.12
CA LEU A 120 -6.44 -8.90 -7.29
C LEU A 120 -5.83 -10.31 -7.23
N ASN A 121 -4.57 -10.43 -6.81
CA ASN A 121 -3.81 -11.69 -6.82
C ASN A 121 -3.85 -12.47 -5.48
N LYS A 122 -4.39 -11.87 -4.42
CA LYS A 122 -4.31 -12.36 -3.02
C LYS A 122 -2.88 -12.59 -2.50
N SER A 123 -1.89 -12.10 -3.22
CA SER A 123 -0.49 -12.28 -2.91
C SER A 123 0.29 -11.04 -3.33
N PRO A 124 1.35 -10.66 -2.61
CA PRO A 124 2.11 -9.46 -2.92
C PRO A 124 2.65 -9.52 -4.34
N LEU A 125 2.50 -8.42 -5.09
CA LEU A 125 2.90 -8.36 -6.49
C LEU A 125 4.42 -8.46 -6.66
N PHE A 126 5.17 -7.81 -5.77
CA PHE A 126 6.64 -7.74 -5.82
C PHE A 126 7.25 -8.03 -4.43
N PRO A 127 7.38 -9.30 -4.01
CA PRO A 127 7.88 -9.66 -2.69
C PRO A 127 9.41 -9.84 -2.65
N GLY A 128 10.18 -8.76 -2.63
CA GLY A 128 11.65 -8.83 -2.50
C GLY A 128 12.12 -8.76 -1.04
N GLU A 129 13.17 -9.53 -0.69
CA GLU A 129 13.78 -9.55 0.65
C GLU A 129 14.85 -8.47 0.83
N THR A 130 15.47 -8.03 -0.27
CA THR A 130 16.45 -6.93 -0.29
C THR A 130 16.09 -5.88 -1.34
N ASP A 131 16.61 -4.65 -1.22
CA ASP A 131 16.27 -3.57 -2.17
C ASP A 131 16.70 -3.92 -3.61
N ILE A 132 17.82 -4.64 -3.76
CA ILE A 132 18.30 -5.16 -5.05
C ILE A 132 17.35 -6.22 -5.60
N GLU A 133 16.93 -7.17 -4.76
CA GLU A 133 16.00 -8.22 -5.17
C GLU A 133 14.61 -7.66 -5.52
N GLN A 134 14.12 -6.70 -4.72
CA GLN A 134 12.87 -6.00 -5.00
C GLN A 134 12.90 -5.37 -6.39
N LEU A 135 13.99 -4.67 -6.72
CA LEU A 135 14.16 -4.06 -8.02
C LEU A 135 14.27 -5.12 -9.14
N ALA A 136 15.00 -6.21 -8.91
CA ALA A 136 15.09 -7.32 -9.85
C ALA A 136 13.71 -7.94 -10.16
N ILE A 137 12.86 -8.11 -9.14
CA ILE A 137 11.49 -8.61 -9.30
C ILE A 137 10.66 -7.63 -10.13
N VAL A 138 10.70 -6.32 -9.81
CA VAL A 138 9.98 -5.30 -10.59
C VAL A 138 10.41 -5.33 -12.07
N LEU A 139 11.72 -5.39 -12.34
CA LEU A 139 12.25 -5.48 -13.71
C LEU A 139 11.84 -6.76 -14.43
N LYS A 140 11.80 -7.90 -13.72
CA LYS A 140 11.34 -9.17 -14.29
C LYS A 140 9.88 -9.10 -14.74
N TYR A 141 9.02 -8.48 -13.94
CA TYR A 141 7.59 -8.36 -14.22
C TYR A 141 7.28 -7.26 -15.24
N LEU A 142 7.77 -6.05 -15.04
CA LEU A 142 7.43 -4.90 -15.88
C LEU A 142 8.36 -4.70 -17.08
N GLY A 143 9.45 -5.47 -17.15
CA GLY A 143 10.51 -5.30 -18.13
C GLY A 143 11.53 -4.24 -17.71
N SER A 144 12.71 -4.29 -18.32
CA SER A 144 13.75 -3.30 -18.10
C SER A 144 13.36 -1.97 -18.74
N PRO A 145 13.35 -0.85 -17.99
CA PRO A 145 13.06 0.46 -18.56
C PRO A 145 14.17 0.87 -19.55
N THR A 146 13.78 1.62 -20.56
CA THR A 146 14.70 2.28 -21.50
C THR A 146 14.72 3.78 -21.17
N LEU A 147 15.68 4.52 -21.73
CA LEU A 147 15.69 5.99 -21.60
C LEU A 147 14.51 6.66 -22.31
N GLU A 148 13.80 5.93 -23.19
CA GLU A 148 12.54 6.39 -23.76
C GLU A 148 11.39 6.27 -22.76
N THR A 149 11.28 5.11 -22.09
CA THR A 149 10.19 4.88 -21.12
C THR A 149 10.43 5.56 -19.77
N TRP A 150 11.70 5.75 -19.38
CA TRP A 150 12.10 6.46 -18.18
C TRP A 150 13.37 7.32 -18.41
N PRO A 151 13.21 8.54 -18.95
CA PRO A 151 14.33 9.42 -19.27
C PRO A 151 15.22 9.76 -18.08
N ASP A 152 14.61 9.97 -16.91
CA ASP A 152 15.32 10.33 -15.67
C ASP A 152 16.06 9.15 -15.01
N LEU A 153 15.99 7.94 -15.58
CA LEU A 153 16.64 6.75 -15.03
C LEU A 153 18.16 6.95 -14.86
N SER A 154 18.81 7.53 -15.88
CA SER A 154 20.26 7.72 -15.93
C SER A 154 20.82 8.64 -14.85
N ILE A 155 19.98 9.53 -14.29
CA ILE A 155 20.38 10.50 -13.27
C ILE A 155 20.12 10.01 -11.84
N LEU A 156 19.54 8.81 -11.68
CA LEU A 156 19.27 8.26 -10.36
C LEU A 156 20.57 7.83 -9.65
N PRO A 157 20.68 8.08 -8.32
CA PRO A 157 21.94 7.91 -7.59
C PRO A 157 22.61 6.54 -7.72
N ASP A 158 21.83 5.47 -7.80
CA ASP A 158 22.35 4.11 -7.81
C ASP A 158 22.27 3.43 -9.18
N TYR A 159 21.77 4.11 -10.23
CA TYR A 159 21.62 3.53 -11.57
C TYR A 159 22.93 2.94 -12.14
N ASN A 160 24.04 3.68 -12.03
CA ASN A 160 25.34 3.21 -12.53
C ASN A 160 26.10 2.28 -11.56
N LYS A 161 25.52 1.98 -10.38
CA LYS A 161 26.15 1.14 -9.34
C LYS A 161 25.64 -0.29 -9.36
N ILE A 162 24.45 -0.51 -9.93
CA ILE A 162 23.79 -1.82 -9.97
C ILE A 162 23.41 -2.14 -11.41
N THR A 163 23.67 -3.38 -11.82
CA THR A 163 23.37 -3.85 -13.17
C THR A 163 22.51 -5.10 -13.07
N PHE A 164 21.44 -5.14 -13.85
CA PHE A 164 20.55 -6.29 -13.95
C PHE A 164 20.56 -6.83 -15.39
N PRO A 165 20.34 -8.14 -15.59
CA PRO A 165 20.09 -8.66 -16.92
C PRO A 165 18.85 -8.00 -17.53
N TYR A 166 18.83 -7.87 -18.85
CA TYR A 166 17.69 -7.33 -19.56
C TYR A 166 16.47 -8.27 -19.43
N HIS A 167 15.30 -7.69 -19.16
CA HIS A 167 14.03 -8.37 -19.11
C HIS A 167 13.04 -7.72 -20.08
N LYS A 168 12.35 -8.53 -20.90
CA LYS A 168 11.29 -8.04 -21.78
C LYS A 168 10.03 -7.59 -21.02
N GLY A 169 9.83 -8.10 -19.81
CA GLY A 169 8.60 -7.94 -19.04
C GLY A 169 7.54 -8.99 -19.41
N ILE A 170 6.53 -9.07 -18.55
CA ILE A 170 5.37 -9.95 -18.65
C ILE A 170 4.18 -9.06 -19.05
N VAL A 171 3.29 -9.59 -19.89
CA VAL A 171 2.04 -8.89 -20.23
C VAL A 171 1.11 -8.87 -19.01
N TRP A 172 0.39 -7.78 -18.80
CA TRP A 172 -0.36 -7.56 -17.56
C TRP A 172 -1.42 -8.63 -17.27
N GLU A 173 -2.03 -9.21 -18.30
CA GLU A 173 -3.02 -10.27 -18.20
C GLU A 173 -2.45 -11.57 -17.62
N LYS A 174 -1.12 -11.74 -17.64
CA LYS A 174 -0.41 -12.83 -16.97
C LYS A 174 0.14 -12.43 -15.60
N ILE A 175 0.24 -11.13 -15.33
CA ILE A 175 0.66 -10.62 -14.02
C ILE A 175 -0.53 -10.67 -13.06
N ILE A 176 -1.70 -10.26 -13.56
CA ILE A 176 -2.98 -10.28 -12.85
C ILE A 176 -3.93 -11.20 -13.63
N GLU A 177 -3.99 -12.45 -13.20
CA GLU A 177 -4.83 -13.47 -13.84
C GLU A 177 -6.31 -13.29 -13.47
N ASP A 178 -7.21 -13.72 -14.36
CA ASP A 178 -8.67 -13.79 -14.13
C ASP A 178 -9.35 -12.50 -13.64
N THR A 179 -8.86 -11.33 -14.09
CA THR A 179 -9.42 -10.02 -13.71
C THR A 179 -10.10 -9.27 -14.84
N GLU A 180 -10.83 -8.20 -14.50
CA GLU A 180 -11.51 -7.32 -15.44
C GLU A 180 -10.49 -6.52 -16.29
N PRO A 181 -10.69 -6.37 -17.61
CA PRO A 181 -9.78 -5.60 -18.48
C PRO A 181 -9.55 -4.16 -18.00
N GLU A 182 -10.57 -3.52 -17.42
CA GLU A 182 -10.46 -2.17 -16.88
C GLU A 182 -9.62 -2.10 -15.60
N ALA A 183 -9.55 -3.20 -14.84
CA ALA A 183 -8.66 -3.33 -13.69
C ALA A 183 -7.20 -3.40 -14.15
N VAL A 184 -6.94 -4.22 -15.18
CA VAL A 184 -5.64 -4.33 -15.85
C VAL A 184 -5.18 -2.97 -16.41
N ASP A 185 -6.08 -2.28 -17.11
CA ASP A 185 -5.77 -0.96 -17.68
C ASP A 185 -5.45 0.06 -16.57
N LEU A 186 -6.22 0.09 -15.48
CA LEU A 186 -5.97 0.98 -14.34
C LEU A 186 -4.60 0.71 -13.69
N ILE A 187 -4.31 -0.55 -13.33
CA ILE A 187 -3.07 -0.89 -12.64
C ILE A 187 -1.85 -0.64 -13.53
N SER A 188 -1.96 -0.89 -14.84
CA SER A 188 -0.87 -0.65 -15.80
C SER A 188 -0.48 0.84 -15.92
N LYS A 189 -1.44 1.74 -15.70
CA LYS A 189 -1.23 3.21 -15.71
C LYS A 189 -0.75 3.75 -14.36
N ILE A 190 -0.90 2.99 -13.28
CA ILE A 190 -0.38 3.33 -11.95
C ILE A 190 1.05 2.79 -11.77
N LEU A 191 1.30 1.54 -12.18
CA LEU A 191 2.59 0.86 -12.05
C LEU A 191 3.47 1.05 -13.30
N ILE A 192 3.81 2.31 -13.57
CA ILE A 192 4.79 2.69 -14.60
C ILE A 192 6.06 3.27 -13.96
N TYR A 193 7.22 3.06 -14.58
CA TYR A 193 8.51 3.52 -14.08
C TYR A 193 8.60 5.03 -13.92
N ASN A 194 8.29 5.77 -15.00
CA ASN A 194 8.34 7.22 -14.99
C ASN A 194 7.24 7.79 -14.06
N SER A 195 7.65 8.27 -12.89
CA SER A 195 6.77 8.77 -11.86
C SER A 195 5.91 9.96 -12.31
N SER A 196 6.38 10.74 -13.29
CA SER A 196 5.65 11.87 -13.89
C SER A 196 4.54 11.43 -14.85
N LYS A 197 4.50 10.15 -15.24
CA LYS A 197 3.48 9.56 -16.11
C LYS A 197 2.49 8.68 -15.36
N ARG A 198 2.74 8.39 -14.08
CA ARG A 198 1.78 7.67 -13.22
C ARG A 198 0.53 8.51 -13.05
N LEU A 199 -0.64 7.86 -13.10
CA LEU A 199 -1.88 8.52 -12.71
C LEU A 199 -1.77 9.04 -11.28
N SER A 200 -2.19 10.28 -11.05
CA SER A 200 -2.48 10.79 -9.71
C SER A 200 -3.73 10.12 -9.14
N ALA A 201 -3.94 10.25 -7.83
CA ALA A 201 -5.12 9.69 -7.18
C ALA A 201 -6.43 10.24 -7.78
N ASN A 202 -6.47 11.53 -8.13
CA ASN A 202 -7.64 12.13 -8.77
C ASN A 202 -7.90 11.58 -10.17
N GLU A 203 -6.85 11.42 -10.98
CA GLU A 203 -6.97 10.85 -12.33
C GLU A 203 -7.38 9.38 -12.28
N ALA A 204 -6.82 8.60 -11.34
CA ALA A 204 -7.19 7.22 -11.09
C ALA A 204 -8.66 7.09 -10.67
N LEU A 205 -9.20 8.00 -9.85
CA LEU A 205 -10.61 8.00 -9.46
C LEU A 205 -11.58 8.25 -10.63
N CYS A 206 -11.13 8.94 -11.68
CA CYS A 206 -11.89 9.17 -12.91
C CYS A 206 -11.76 8.02 -13.92
N HIS A 207 -11.02 6.96 -13.60
CA HIS A 207 -10.78 5.85 -14.51
C HIS A 207 -12.04 5.01 -14.77
N THR A 208 -12.18 4.51 -16.00
CA THR A 208 -13.30 3.68 -16.46
C THR A 208 -13.63 2.50 -15.53
N TYR A 209 -12.63 1.93 -14.87
CA TYR A 209 -12.78 0.85 -13.88
C TYR A 209 -13.87 1.13 -12.83
N PHE A 210 -13.99 2.39 -12.37
CA PHE A 210 -14.98 2.79 -11.37
C PHE A 210 -16.36 3.13 -11.94
N HIS A 211 -16.48 3.16 -13.27
CA HIS A 211 -17.69 3.57 -14.00
C HIS A 211 -18.30 2.44 -14.84
N VAL A 212 -17.76 1.23 -14.74
CA VAL A 212 -18.30 0.02 -15.38
C VAL A 212 -18.79 -1.01 -14.37
N LYS A 213 -19.60 -1.95 -14.84
CA LYS A 213 -20.05 -3.08 -14.03
C LYS A 213 -18.84 -3.93 -13.57
N PRO A 214 -18.90 -4.54 -12.38
CA PRO A 214 -19.96 -4.37 -11.41
C PRO A 214 -19.82 -3.02 -10.68
N TYR A 215 -20.94 -2.33 -10.48
CA TYR A 215 -20.95 -0.98 -9.89
C TYR A 215 -20.75 -1.03 -8.38
N ILE A 216 -20.08 -0.01 -7.86
CA ILE A 216 -19.89 0.16 -6.42
C ILE A 216 -21.25 0.37 -5.74
N SER A 217 -21.50 -0.38 -4.68
CA SER A 217 -22.63 -0.19 -3.77
C SER A 217 -22.22 -0.52 -2.34
N SER A 218 -22.64 0.31 -1.39
CA SER A 218 -22.33 0.16 0.04
C SER A 218 -22.85 -1.14 0.64
N LYS A 219 -23.79 -1.82 -0.03
CA LYS A 219 -24.31 -3.14 0.37
C LYS A 219 -23.25 -4.24 0.31
N HIS A 220 -22.17 -4.07 -0.47
CA HIS A 220 -21.11 -5.06 -0.64
C HIS A 220 -19.96 -4.90 0.35
N LEU A 221 -19.98 -3.88 1.21
CA LEU A 221 -18.94 -3.69 2.22
C LEU A 221 -18.87 -4.89 3.17
N ILE A 222 -17.66 -5.39 3.39
CA ILE A 222 -17.41 -6.41 4.42
C ILE A 222 -17.56 -5.71 5.76
N LYS A 223 -18.62 -6.05 6.47
CA LYS A 223 -18.79 -5.67 7.86
C LYS A 223 -18.02 -6.68 8.68
N SER A 224 -17.06 -6.20 9.46
CA SER A 224 -16.36 -7.05 10.43
C SER A 224 -17.42 -7.66 11.35
N GLN A 225 -17.61 -8.98 11.24
CA GLN A 225 -18.29 -9.74 12.28
C GLN A 225 -17.25 -9.95 13.37
N THR A 226 -17.59 -9.55 14.59
CA THR A 226 -16.79 -9.66 15.81
C THR A 226 -15.62 -8.67 15.93
N SER A 227 -15.79 -7.77 16.89
CA SER A 227 -14.67 -7.07 17.53
C SER A 227 -13.67 -8.11 18.04
N HIS A 228 -12.39 -8.01 17.68
CA HIS A 228 -11.34 -8.86 18.25
C HIS A 228 -11.28 -8.79 19.79
N ARG A 229 -11.95 -7.83 20.46
CA ARG A 229 -12.19 -7.87 21.92
C ARG A 229 -12.89 -9.14 22.39
N TYR A 230 -13.74 -9.75 21.57
CA TYR A 230 -14.43 -11.00 21.93
C TYR A 230 -13.64 -12.27 21.53
N GLN A 231 -12.62 -12.15 20.67
CA GLN A 231 -11.71 -13.25 20.30
C GLN A 231 -10.42 -13.29 21.13
N ILE A 232 -10.10 -12.22 21.85
CA ILE A 232 -9.37 -12.38 23.10
C ILE A 232 -10.30 -13.22 23.96
N LYS A 233 -10.13 -14.55 23.92
CA LYS A 233 -10.55 -15.40 25.03
C LYS A 233 -10.12 -14.61 26.25
N GLU A 234 -11.04 -14.34 27.17
CA GLU A 234 -10.62 -14.23 28.55
C GLU A 234 -9.72 -15.46 28.75
N LYS A 235 -8.40 -15.29 28.65
CA LYS A 235 -7.53 -16.00 29.56
C LYS A 235 -8.16 -15.56 30.86
N GLU A 236 -8.97 -16.44 31.44
CA GLU A 236 -9.37 -16.34 32.82
C GLU A 236 -8.08 -15.93 33.53
N ILE A 237 -7.98 -14.64 33.85
CA ILE A 237 -6.98 -14.20 34.78
C ILE A 237 -7.52 -14.84 36.02
N ASN A 238 -7.04 -16.04 36.33
CA ASN A 238 -7.37 -16.71 37.56
C ASN A 238 -6.97 -15.71 38.64
N THR A 239 -7.95 -15.05 39.24
CA THR A 239 -7.74 -13.95 40.20
C THR A 239 -7.09 -14.46 41.49
N ASN A 240 -6.73 -15.74 41.53
CA ASN A 240 -5.87 -16.39 42.52
C ASN A 240 -4.37 -16.34 42.20
N ILE A 241 -3.89 -15.45 41.32
CA ILE A 241 -2.45 -15.21 41.21
C ILE A 241 -2.00 -14.46 42.47
N GLN A 242 -1.18 -15.12 43.30
CA GLN A 242 -0.48 -14.47 44.41
C GLN A 242 0.26 -13.24 43.86
N VAL A 243 -0.10 -12.07 44.39
CA VAL A 243 0.52 -10.79 44.03
C VAL A 243 2.03 -10.92 44.15
N THR A 244 2.73 -10.78 43.02
CA THR A 244 4.19 -10.86 43.01
C THR A 244 4.77 -9.72 43.85
N ILE A 245 5.93 -9.96 44.46
CA ILE A 245 6.64 -8.95 45.27
C ILE A 245 6.85 -7.65 44.46
N LEU A 246 7.07 -7.78 43.15
CA LEU A 246 7.21 -6.66 42.23
C LEU A 246 5.96 -5.76 42.18
N PHE A 247 4.76 -6.35 42.21
CA PHE A 247 3.50 -5.62 42.16
C PHE A 247 3.17 -4.95 43.51
N LYS A 248 3.54 -5.59 44.64
CA LYS A 248 3.43 -4.96 45.97
C LYS A 248 4.33 -3.74 46.12
N ASN A 249 5.56 -3.81 45.60
CA ASN A 249 6.51 -2.70 45.62
C ASN A 249 6.06 -1.51 44.77
N LEU A 250 5.29 -1.75 43.71
CA LEU A 250 4.72 -0.71 42.85
C LEU A 250 3.54 0.02 43.52
N LEU A 251 2.72 -0.70 44.29
CA LEU A 251 1.61 -0.10 45.05
C LEU A 251 2.09 0.73 46.25
N SER A 252 3.27 0.46 46.80
CA SER A 252 3.84 1.27 47.89
C SER A 252 4.47 2.59 47.45
N ILE A 253 4.50 2.87 46.14
CA ILE A 253 5.08 4.09 45.55
C ILE A 253 3.99 5.13 45.19
N VAL A 254 2.71 4.76 45.30
CA VAL A 254 1.55 5.65 45.12
C VAL A 254 0.89 5.90 46.47
#